data_AF-A0A3N5SXW4-F1
#
_entry.id   AF-A0A3N5SXW4-F1
#
_cell.length_a   1.000
_cell.length_b   1.000
_cell.length_c   1.000
_cell.angle_alpha   90.00
_cell.angle_beta   90.00
_cell.angle_gamma   90.00
#
_symmetry.space_group_name_H-M   'P 1'
#
loop_
_entity.id
_entity.type
_entity.pdbx_description
1 polymer ?
#
loop_
_entity_poly.entity_id
_entity_poly.type
_entity_poly.pdbx_seq_one_letter_code
_entity_poly.pdbx_strand_id
1 'polypeptide(L)'
;MRNRFISFPVITIIISLLFFGLLAGVLSGCSSPGDQTTVTPDPINPLDGMGIVMKNVPAKSFNFGIHDTSPQQVTVGFRLSETEITYTQWTAVKTWATGNGYVFSADNVGRRGAYNNGTIQEYAAGHDTDPATYLTWRDAVLWCNALTEYYNANNGSASDLACVYYTDDAYTVPLRAVNNSTTVTWNVPGSQDAPYIKPDANGFR
;
A
#
# COMPACT_ATOMS: atom_id res chain seq x y z
N MET A 1 22.89 76.61 31.42
CA MET A 1 23.68 76.70 30.18
C MET A 1 24.87 75.75 30.28
N ARG A 2 24.87 74.71 29.44
CA ARG A 2 25.99 73.88 28.96
C ARG A 2 27.11 73.53 29.96
N ASN A 3 27.04 72.33 30.56
CA ASN A 3 28.21 71.63 31.11
C ASN A 3 28.30 70.19 30.58
N ARG A 4 29.54 69.82 30.26
CA ARG A 4 29.99 68.72 29.41
C ARG A 4 29.96 67.37 30.14
N PHE A 5 29.61 66.30 29.44
CA PHE A 5 30.08 64.95 29.75
C PHE A 5 30.81 64.36 28.54
N ILE A 6 32.01 63.87 28.83
CA ILE A 6 32.92 63.11 27.98
C ILE A 6 32.68 61.64 28.32
N SER A 7 32.48 60.75 27.33
CA SER A 7 33.03 59.39 27.40
C SER A 7 32.94 58.64 26.06
N PHE A 8 33.97 57.83 25.86
CA PHE A 8 34.52 57.09 24.73
C PHE A 8 33.60 56.20 23.87
N PRO A 9 34.02 55.88 22.63
CA PRO A 9 33.25 55.06 21.70
C PRO A 9 33.42 53.56 21.99
N VAL A 10 32.30 52.83 22.05
CA VAL A 10 32.31 51.36 22.01
C VAL A 10 32.28 50.92 20.55
N ILE A 11 33.34 50.21 20.18
CA ILE A 11 33.56 49.53 18.91
C ILE A 11 32.50 48.43 18.75
N THR A 12 31.68 48.50 17.71
CA THR A 12 30.91 47.34 17.23
C THR A 12 31.26 47.10 15.76
N ILE A 13 31.93 45.96 15.56
CA ILE A 13 32.43 45.43 14.29
C ILE A 13 31.23 44.98 13.45
N ILE A 14 31.01 45.59 12.28
CA ILE A 14 30.07 45.07 11.27
C ILE A 14 30.84 44.08 10.40
N ILE A 15 30.64 42.79 10.67
CA ILE A 15 31.15 41.67 9.87
C ILE A 15 30.34 41.61 8.58
N SER A 16 30.95 42.03 7.46
CA SER A 16 30.43 41.78 6.11
C SER A 16 30.77 40.34 5.71
N LEU A 17 29.77 39.46 5.75
CA LEU A 17 29.86 38.11 5.18
C LEU A 17 29.28 38.13 3.77
N LEU A 18 30.19 38.17 2.79
CA LEU A 18 29.93 37.83 1.39
C LEU A 18 29.50 36.37 1.32
N PHE A 19 28.20 36.14 1.12
CA PHE A 19 27.66 34.83 0.74
C PHE A 19 28.09 34.53 -0.71
N PHE A 20 29.18 33.81 -0.88
CA PHE A 20 29.49 33.13 -2.14
C PHE A 20 28.58 31.91 -2.24
N GLY A 21 27.57 32.01 -3.10
CA GLY A 21 26.70 30.89 -3.46
C GLY A 21 27.49 29.81 -4.18
N LEU A 22 27.73 28.69 -3.50
CA LEU A 22 28.07 27.44 -4.16
C LEU A 22 26.75 26.76 -4.54
N LEU A 23 26.28 27.06 -5.75
CA LEU A 23 25.24 26.28 -6.42
C LEU A 23 25.86 24.94 -6.79
N ALA A 24 25.93 24.01 -5.83
CA ALA A 24 26.12 22.61 -6.12
C ALA A 24 24.86 22.16 -6.87
N GLY A 25 24.96 22.11 -8.20
CA GLY A 25 23.94 21.52 -9.04
C GLY A 25 23.64 20.13 -8.51
N VAL A 26 22.43 19.96 -7.97
CA VAL A 26 21.88 18.63 -7.78
C VAL A 26 21.71 18.11 -9.20
N LEU A 27 22.68 17.31 -9.67
CA LEU A 27 22.41 16.40 -10.77
C LEU A 27 21.27 15.53 -10.24
N SER A 28 20.04 15.88 -10.61
CA SER A 28 18.92 14.96 -10.62
C SER A 28 19.32 13.86 -11.59
N GLY A 29 20.05 12.87 -11.06
CA GLY A 29 20.24 11.60 -11.72
C GLY A 29 18.87 11.14 -12.16
N CYS A 30 18.72 10.94 -13.46
CA CYS A 30 17.55 10.27 -14.00
C CYS A 30 17.53 8.89 -13.32
N SER A 31 16.67 8.71 -12.32
CA SER A 31 16.46 7.38 -11.76
C SER A 31 15.88 6.54 -12.87
N SER A 32 16.68 5.56 -13.33
CA SER A 32 16.24 4.57 -14.29
C SER A 32 14.96 3.91 -13.78
N PRO A 33 14.03 3.53 -14.68
CA PRO A 33 12.95 2.63 -14.31
C PRO A 33 13.54 1.39 -13.63
N GLY A 34 13.15 1.13 -12.38
CA GLY A 34 13.66 0.00 -11.59
C GLY A 34 14.66 0.33 -10.48
N ASP A 35 14.98 1.60 -10.21
CA ASP A 35 15.78 1.98 -9.05
C ASP A 35 14.99 1.72 -7.75
N GLN A 36 15.27 0.58 -7.10
CA GLN A 36 14.65 0.20 -5.84
C GLN A 36 15.50 0.76 -4.69
N THR A 37 14.94 1.70 -3.93
CA THR A 37 15.45 1.97 -2.59
C THR A 37 15.20 0.72 -1.75
N THR A 38 16.26 -0.04 -1.48
CA THR A 38 16.21 -1.19 -0.58
C THR A 38 15.89 -0.68 0.82
N VAL A 39 14.64 -0.86 1.25
CA VAL A 39 14.27 -0.70 2.66
C VAL A 39 14.74 -1.97 3.36
N THR A 40 15.59 -1.84 4.37
CA THR A 40 15.94 -2.96 5.24
C THR A 40 14.67 -3.49 5.90
N PRO A 41 14.40 -4.81 5.91
CA PRO A 41 13.24 -5.38 6.57
C PRO A 41 13.17 -4.92 8.02
N ASP A 42 12.00 -4.46 8.46
CA ASP A 42 11.78 -4.09 9.86
C ASP A 42 11.31 -5.36 10.58
N PRO A 43 12.04 -5.87 11.58
CA PRO A 43 11.67 -7.10 12.27
C PRO A 43 10.30 -7.04 12.99
N ILE A 44 9.67 -5.86 13.11
CA ILE A 44 8.32 -5.68 13.67
C ILE A 44 7.23 -5.65 12.58
N ASN A 45 7.59 -5.53 11.29
CA ASN A 45 6.62 -5.44 10.21
C ASN A 45 5.94 -6.81 9.95
N PRO A 46 4.61 -6.95 10.17
CA PRO A 46 3.90 -8.21 9.97
C PRO A 46 4.01 -8.76 8.55
N LEU A 47 4.17 -7.88 7.56
CA LEU A 47 4.32 -8.29 6.16
C LEU A 47 5.65 -9.00 5.92
N ASP A 48 6.73 -8.56 6.58
CA ASP A 48 8.05 -9.17 6.44
C ASP A 48 8.04 -10.58 7.05
N GLY A 49 7.33 -10.76 8.18
CA GLY A 49 7.07 -12.09 8.77
C GLY A 49 6.24 -13.02 7.87
N MET A 50 5.42 -12.47 6.98
CA MET A 50 4.66 -13.19 5.95
C MET A 50 5.38 -13.34 4.60
N GLY A 51 6.57 -12.75 4.47
CA GLY A 51 7.29 -12.68 3.19
C GLY A 51 6.60 -11.84 2.11
N ILE A 52 5.70 -10.91 2.49
CA ILE A 52 5.10 -9.95 1.56
C ILE A 52 6.02 -8.74 1.48
N VAL A 53 6.86 -8.69 0.46
CA VAL A 53 7.77 -7.57 0.25
C VAL A 53 7.08 -6.48 -0.57
N MET A 54 6.99 -5.28 -0.01
CA MET A 54 6.39 -4.12 -0.68
C MET A 54 7.47 -3.21 -1.26
N LYS A 55 7.39 -2.89 -2.56
CA LYS A 55 8.32 -2.01 -3.28
C LYS A 55 7.73 -0.63 -3.47
N ASN A 56 8.55 0.40 -3.28
CA ASN A 56 8.14 1.79 -3.50
C ASN A 56 8.04 2.10 -4.99
N VAL A 57 6.91 2.70 -5.38
CA VAL A 57 6.63 3.22 -6.71
C VAL A 57 6.47 4.74 -6.59
N PRO A 58 7.47 5.54 -7.01
CA PRO A 58 7.40 6.99 -6.85
C PRO A 58 6.36 7.61 -7.78
N ALA A 59 5.85 8.78 -7.40
CA ALA A 59 5.06 9.62 -8.31
C ALA A 59 5.89 9.95 -9.56
N LYS A 60 5.39 9.57 -10.73
CA LYS A 60 6.11 9.72 -12.00
C LYS A 60 5.15 9.76 -13.19
N SER A 61 5.59 10.47 -14.23
CA SER A 61 5.01 10.38 -15.57
C SER A 61 5.54 9.13 -16.27
N PHE A 62 4.66 8.35 -16.87
CA PHE A 62 5.03 7.23 -17.73
C PHE A 62 4.10 7.19 -18.93
N ASN A 63 4.61 6.72 -20.06
CA ASN A 63 3.74 6.51 -21.21
C ASN A 63 2.94 5.21 -21.01
N PHE A 64 1.68 5.23 -21.44
CA PHE A 64 0.76 4.12 -21.29
C PHE A 64 -0.01 3.86 -22.59
N GLY A 65 -0.58 2.66 -22.68
CA GLY A 65 -1.36 2.19 -23.84
C GLY A 65 -0.50 1.39 -24.81
N ILE A 66 -1.13 0.90 -25.89
CA ILE A 66 -0.51 -0.07 -26.83
C ILE A 66 0.74 0.50 -27.53
N HIS A 67 0.85 1.83 -27.63
CA HIS A 67 1.93 2.49 -28.37
C HIS A 67 2.86 3.31 -27.49
N ASP A 68 2.66 3.35 -26.16
CA ASP A 68 3.46 4.15 -25.24
C ASP A 68 3.63 5.62 -25.69
N THR A 69 2.57 6.20 -26.27
CA THR A 69 2.56 7.60 -26.72
C THR A 69 1.76 8.52 -25.82
N SER A 70 0.94 7.96 -24.92
CA SER A 70 0.02 8.72 -24.09
C SER A 70 0.58 8.82 -22.68
N PRO A 71 1.17 9.96 -22.27
CA PRO A 71 1.70 10.12 -20.92
C PRO A 71 0.57 10.09 -19.91
N GLN A 72 0.74 9.27 -18.89
CA GLN A 72 -0.11 9.19 -17.70
C GLN A 72 0.71 9.59 -16.48
N GLN A 73 0.05 10.28 -15.55
CA GLN A 73 0.68 10.75 -14.32
C GLN A 73 0.21 9.89 -13.15
N VAL A 74 1.16 9.31 -12.42
CA VAL A 74 0.95 8.92 -11.03
C VAL A 74 1.30 10.14 -10.18
N THR A 75 0.29 10.76 -9.57
CA THR A 75 0.46 12.01 -8.80
C THR A 75 0.95 11.78 -7.37
N VAL A 76 0.70 10.60 -6.81
CA VAL A 76 1.10 10.21 -5.46
C VAL A 76 1.82 8.87 -5.52
N GLY A 77 3.01 8.78 -4.94
CA GLY A 77 3.74 7.54 -4.86
C GLY A 77 3.01 6.51 -4.00
N PHE A 78 3.17 5.23 -4.31
CA PHE A 78 2.52 4.14 -3.60
C PHE A 78 3.50 2.97 -3.42
N ARG A 79 3.05 1.91 -2.75
CA ARG A 79 3.80 0.66 -2.65
C ARG A 79 3.04 -0.47 -3.33
N LEU A 80 3.77 -1.34 -4.01
CA LEU A 80 3.22 -2.52 -4.67
C LEU A 80 3.97 -3.76 -4.20
N SER A 81 3.28 -4.88 -4.02
CA SER A 81 3.96 -6.14 -3.70
C SER A 81 4.95 -6.52 -4.81
N GLU A 82 6.10 -7.06 -4.42
CA GLU A 82 7.12 -7.51 -5.36
C GLU A 82 6.63 -8.68 -6.23
N THR A 83 5.77 -9.52 -5.65
CA THR A 83 5.18 -10.68 -6.32
C THR A 83 3.66 -10.64 -6.21
N GLU A 84 3.01 -11.51 -6.97
CA GLU A 84 1.63 -11.92 -6.69
C GLU A 84 1.54 -12.51 -5.28
N ILE A 85 0.37 -12.38 -4.64
CA ILE A 85 0.11 -12.99 -3.34
C ILE A 85 0.10 -14.51 -3.49
N THR A 86 0.92 -15.19 -2.70
CA THR A 86 1.01 -16.65 -2.73
C THR A 86 -0.18 -17.31 -2.03
N TYR A 87 -0.42 -18.59 -2.34
CA TYR A 87 -1.47 -19.36 -1.67
C TYR A 87 -1.28 -19.40 -0.14
N THR A 88 -0.06 -19.55 0.36
CA THR A 88 0.22 -19.49 1.80
C THR A 88 -0.10 -18.12 2.41
N GLN A 89 0.29 -17.04 1.74
CA GLN A 89 -0.01 -15.68 2.23
C GLN A 89 -1.52 -15.43 2.25
N TRP A 90 -2.21 -15.80 1.18
CA TRP A 90 -3.66 -15.71 1.07
C TRP A 90 -4.36 -16.45 2.21
N THR A 91 -4.02 -17.73 2.39
CA THR A 91 -4.66 -18.61 3.39
C THR A 91 -4.34 -18.20 4.82
N ALA A 92 -3.14 -17.69 5.11
CA ALA A 92 -2.77 -17.20 6.43
C ALA A 92 -3.67 -16.05 6.89
N VAL A 93 -3.80 -14.99 6.06
CA VAL A 93 -4.68 -13.85 6.38
C VAL A 93 -6.14 -14.28 6.38
N LYS A 94 -6.59 -15.09 5.41
CA LYS A 94 -7.98 -15.57 5.37
C LYS A 94 -8.35 -16.35 6.63
N THR A 95 -7.45 -17.20 7.12
CA THR A 95 -7.67 -18.00 8.34
C THR A 95 -7.78 -17.09 9.56
N TRP A 96 -6.86 -16.14 9.72
CA TRP A 96 -6.94 -15.14 10.78
C TRP A 96 -8.24 -14.33 10.70
N ALA A 97 -8.59 -13.86 9.51
CA ALA A 97 -9.75 -13.01 9.27
C ALA A 97 -11.06 -13.74 9.60
N THR A 98 -11.18 -15.01 9.22
CA THR A 98 -12.35 -15.84 9.53
C THR A 98 -12.51 -16.00 11.04
N GLY A 99 -11.41 -16.21 11.77
CA GLY A 99 -11.40 -16.22 13.23
C GLY A 99 -11.75 -14.86 13.88
N ASN A 100 -11.64 -13.77 13.12
CA ASN A 100 -11.94 -12.39 13.54
C ASN A 100 -13.23 -11.82 12.90
N GLY A 101 -14.12 -12.70 12.44
CA GLY A 101 -15.47 -12.31 12.01
C GLY A 101 -15.60 -11.88 10.54
N TYR A 102 -14.57 -12.10 9.71
CA TYR A 102 -14.71 -11.95 8.26
C TYR A 102 -15.44 -13.14 7.65
N VAL A 103 -16.26 -12.87 6.64
CA VAL A 103 -17.01 -13.88 5.89
C VAL A 103 -16.61 -13.81 4.42
N PHE A 104 -15.79 -14.76 4.00
CA PHE A 104 -15.42 -14.96 2.59
C PHE A 104 -16.53 -15.70 1.84
N SER A 105 -16.49 -15.60 0.52
CA SER A 105 -17.38 -16.36 -0.35
C SER A 105 -17.15 -17.87 -0.16
N ALA A 106 -18.24 -18.66 -0.10
CA ALA A 106 -18.17 -20.06 0.31
C ALA A 106 -17.41 -20.96 -0.68
N ASP A 107 -17.32 -20.56 -1.95
CA ASP A 107 -16.69 -21.37 -3.00
C ASP A 107 -15.20 -21.04 -3.18
N ASN A 108 -14.71 -20.02 -2.47
CA ASN A 108 -13.38 -19.47 -2.71
C ASN A 108 -12.38 -19.84 -1.61
N VAL A 109 -11.88 -21.07 -1.65
CA VAL A 109 -10.73 -21.52 -0.84
C VAL A 109 -9.39 -20.99 -1.35
N GLY A 110 -9.34 -20.48 -2.58
CA GLY A 110 -8.09 -20.25 -3.32
C GLY A 110 -7.48 -21.55 -3.84
N ARG A 111 -6.59 -21.43 -4.83
CA ARG A 111 -5.80 -22.55 -5.38
C ARG A 111 -4.32 -22.18 -5.48
N ARG A 112 -3.46 -23.19 -5.42
CA ARG A 112 -2.02 -23.06 -5.66
C ARG A 112 -1.75 -22.97 -7.16
N GLY A 113 -1.49 -21.78 -7.69
CA GLY A 113 -1.23 -21.59 -9.12
C GLY A 113 -2.38 -22.11 -10.00
N ALA A 114 -2.05 -22.54 -11.21
CA ALA A 114 -3.02 -23.13 -12.16
C ALA A 114 -2.45 -24.42 -12.75
N TYR A 115 -2.58 -25.53 -12.00
CA TYR A 115 -2.12 -26.84 -12.45
C TYR A 115 -3.24 -27.61 -13.14
N ASN A 116 -2.96 -28.08 -14.34
CA ASN A 116 -3.83 -28.96 -15.11
C ASN A 116 -3.06 -30.24 -15.46
N ASN A 117 -3.45 -31.37 -14.86
CA ASN A 117 -2.87 -32.68 -15.18
C ASN A 117 -3.80 -33.53 -16.09
N GLY A 118 -4.66 -32.88 -16.87
CA GLY A 118 -5.50 -33.54 -17.87
C GLY A 118 -6.70 -34.35 -17.33
N THR A 119 -6.83 -34.57 -16.02
CA THR A 119 -7.92 -35.38 -15.46
C THR A 119 -8.78 -34.74 -14.38
N ILE A 120 -8.38 -33.62 -13.76
CA ILE A 120 -9.20 -32.67 -12.98
C ILE A 120 -8.25 -31.55 -12.50
N GLN A 121 -8.81 -30.35 -12.31
CA GLN A 121 -8.15 -29.21 -11.66
C GLN A 121 -7.95 -29.54 -10.17
N GLU A 122 -6.84 -30.18 -9.81
CA GLU A 122 -6.55 -30.48 -8.40
C GLU A 122 -6.34 -29.17 -7.63
N TYR A 123 -7.25 -28.86 -6.71
CA TYR A 123 -7.13 -27.72 -5.78
C TYR A 123 -5.85 -27.78 -4.94
N ALA A 124 -5.26 -28.97 -4.78
CA ALA A 124 -4.05 -29.22 -4.01
C ALA A 124 -2.78 -29.36 -4.85
N ALA A 125 -2.89 -29.44 -6.19
CA ALA A 125 -1.72 -29.51 -7.06
C ALA A 125 -1.00 -28.16 -7.07
N GLY A 126 0.33 -28.20 -7.11
CA GLY A 126 1.17 -27.02 -7.02
C GLY A 126 1.86 -26.84 -5.67
N HIS A 127 2.55 -25.72 -5.54
CA HIS A 127 3.29 -25.31 -4.38
C HIS A 127 2.55 -24.21 -3.62
N ASP A 128 2.72 -24.23 -2.31
CA ASP A 128 2.21 -23.22 -1.38
C ASP A 128 2.73 -21.79 -1.68
N THR A 129 3.89 -21.71 -2.32
CA THR A 129 4.52 -20.47 -2.80
C THR A 129 4.01 -19.99 -4.15
N ASP A 130 3.17 -20.77 -4.83
CA ASP A 130 2.58 -20.33 -6.10
C ASP A 130 1.52 -19.26 -5.86
N PRO A 131 1.19 -18.43 -6.87
CA PRO A 131 0.15 -17.43 -6.77
C PRO A 131 -1.18 -18.04 -6.33
N ALA A 132 -1.90 -17.35 -5.44
CA ALA A 132 -3.25 -17.72 -5.08
C ALA A 132 -4.19 -17.43 -6.27
N THR A 133 -4.77 -18.47 -6.86
CA THR A 133 -5.68 -18.32 -8.01
C THR A 133 -7.11 -18.74 -7.68
N TYR A 134 -8.00 -18.57 -8.66
CA TYR A 134 -9.42 -18.89 -8.56
C TYR A 134 -10.16 -18.05 -7.51
N LEU A 135 -9.67 -16.82 -7.33
CA LEU A 135 -10.20 -15.83 -6.41
C LEU A 135 -11.21 -14.93 -7.12
N THR A 136 -12.29 -14.55 -6.43
CA THR A 136 -13.17 -13.47 -6.91
C THR A 136 -12.61 -12.11 -6.53
N TRP A 137 -12.97 -11.08 -7.30
CA TRP A 137 -12.64 -9.70 -6.95
C TRP A 137 -13.20 -9.31 -5.57
N ARG A 138 -14.41 -9.78 -5.23
CA ARG A 138 -15.05 -9.53 -3.93
C ARG A 138 -14.18 -10.04 -2.78
N ASP A 139 -13.66 -11.27 -2.90
CA ASP A 139 -12.78 -11.83 -1.89
C ASP A 139 -11.43 -11.12 -1.84
N ALA A 140 -10.89 -10.68 -2.97
CA ALA A 140 -9.63 -9.93 -3.01
C ALA A 140 -9.73 -8.59 -2.25
N VAL A 141 -10.80 -7.83 -2.50
CA VAL A 141 -11.12 -6.57 -1.80
C VAL A 141 -11.32 -6.79 -0.31
N LEU A 142 -12.09 -7.82 0.05
CA LEU A 142 -12.30 -8.22 1.44
C LEU A 142 -10.98 -8.59 2.13
N TRP A 143 -10.13 -9.33 1.41
CA TRP A 143 -8.82 -9.76 1.90
C TRP A 143 -7.87 -8.58 2.15
N CYS A 144 -7.94 -7.51 1.36
CA CYS A 144 -7.14 -6.31 1.59
C CYS A 144 -7.50 -5.59 2.89
N ASN A 145 -8.79 -5.51 3.22
CA ASN A 145 -9.23 -5.04 4.54
C ASN A 145 -8.75 -5.98 5.64
N ALA A 146 -8.89 -7.29 5.45
CA ALA A 146 -8.42 -8.28 6.40
C ALA A 146 -6.90 -8.18 6.64
N LEU A 147 -6.10 -7.99 5.60
CA LEU A 147 -4.65 -7.78 5.70
C LEU A 147 -4.33 -6.50 6.48
N THR A 148 -5.12 -5.45 6.28
CA THR A 148 -4.95 -4.18 7.00
C THR A 148 -5.17 -4.38 8.50
N GLU A 149 -6.26 -5.05 8.88
CA GLU A 149 -6.53 -5.31 10.30
C GLU A 149 -5.60 -6.38 10.88
N TYR A 150 -5.13 -7.35 10.08
CA TYR A 150 -4.08 -8.27 10.48
C TYR A 150 -2.79 -7.52 10.78
N TYR A 151 -2.39 -6.58 9.92
CA TYR A 151 -1.23 -5.73 10.15
C TYR A 151 -1.39 -5.00 11.49
N ASN A 152 -2.52 -4.32 11.72
CA ASN A 152 -2.77 -3.58 12.96
C ASN A 152 -2.70 -4.48 14.21
N ALA A 153 -3.21 -5.71 14.12
CA ALA A 153 -3.15 -6.66 15.22
C ALA A 153 -1.73 -7.17 15.54
N ASN A 154 -0.78 -7.03 14.61
CA ASN A 154 0.55 -7.63 14.71
C ASN A 154 1.70 -6.61 14.59
N ASN A 155 1.43 -5.32 14.36
CA ASN A 155 2.43 -4.27 14.11
C ASN A 155 3.14 -3.73 15.38
N GLY A 156 2.93 -4.37 16.52
CA GLY A 156 3.53 -3.99 17.80
C GLY A 156 3.05 -2.64 18.31
N SER A 157 3.88 -1.60 18.16
CA SER A 157 3.58 -0.23 18.60
C SER A 157 3.49 0.77 17.43
N ALA A 158 3.50 0.27 16.19
CA ALA A 158 3.28 1.12 15.03
C ALA A 158 1.84 1.67 15.02
N SER A 159 1.62 2.77 14.31
CA SER A 159 0.28 3.31 14.15
C SER A 159 -0.58 2.40 13.29
N ASP A 160 -1.85 2.27 13.70
CA ASP A 160 -2.84 1.52 12.93
C ASP A 160 -3.09 2.16 11.57
N LEU A 161 -3.24 1.29 10.58
CA LEU A 161 -3.65 1.60 9.23
C LEU A 161 -5.18 1.61 9.14
N ALA A 162 -5.73 2.47 8.29
CA ALA A 162 -7.15 2.48 7.97
C ALA A 162 -7.45 1.52 6.81
N CYS A 163 -8.50 0.71 6.96
CA CYS A 163 -9.09 -0.06 5.86
C CYS A 163 -9.43 0.85 4.68
N VAL A 164 -9.57 0.23 3.49
CA VAL A 164 -9.83 0.98 2.25
C VAL A 164 -11.29 0.88 1.86
N TYR A 165 -11.93 -0.27 2.07
CA TYR A 165 -13.25 -0.57 1.54
C TYR A 165 -14.30 -0.60 2.67
N TYR A 166 -15.38 0.16 2.54
CA TYR A 166 -16.38 0.36 3.59
C TYR A 166 -17.81 0.13 3.08
N THR A 167 -18.71 -0.23 3.99
CA THR A 167 -20.14 -0.40 3.70
C THR A 167 -20.93 0.90 3.83
N ASP A 168 -20.31 1.96 4.35
CA ASP A 168 -20.91 3.27 4.59
C ASP A 168 -20.02 4.40 4.05
N ASP A 169 -20.65 5.53 3.70
CA ASP A 169 -19.99 6.73 3.18
C ASP A 169 -19.22 7.52 4.24
N ALA A 170 -19.54 7.31 5.51
CA ALA A 170 -18.80 7.86 6.65
C ALA A 170 -17.50 7.09 6.95
N TYR A 171 -17.23 5.99 6.24
CA TYR A 171 -16.05 5.14 6.40
C TYR A 171 -15.85 4.63 7.84
N THR A 172 -16.94 4.20 8.47
CA THR A 172 -16.95 3.72 9.86
C THR A 172 -17.05 2.20 9.99
N VAL A 173 -17.61 1.52 8.98
CA VAL A 173 -17.83 0.08 8.97
C VAL A 173 -17.06 -0.55 7.79
N PRO A 174 -15.88 -1.14 8.04
CA PRO A 174 -15.14 -1.84 7.00
C PRO A 174 -15.98 -2.96 6.37
N LEU A 175 -15.82 -3.18 5.07
CA LEU A 175 -16.39 -4.34 4.40
C LEU A 175 -15.71 -5.60 4.95
N ARG A 176 -16.49 -6.43 5.66
CA ARG A 176 -16.04 -7.69 6.28
C ARG A 176 -16.80 -8.94 5.82
N ALA A 177 -17.72 -8.81 4.87
CA ALA A 177 -18.48 -9.95 4.37
C ALA A 177 -18.77 -9.84 2.87
N VAL A 178 -18.57 -10.95 2.16
CA VAL A 178 -18.96 -11.12 0.76
C VAL A 178 -19.60 -12.50 0.55
N ASN A 179 -20.29 -12.69 -0.58
CA ASN A 179 -20.97 -13.94 -0.90
C ASN A 179 -20.87 -14.29 -2.40
N ASN A 180 -21.32 -15.51 -2.75
CA ASN A 180 -21.33 -16.05 -4.11
C ASN A 180 -22.53 -15.58 -4.96
N SER A 181 -23.19 -14.47 -4.61
CA SER A 181 -24.34 -13.98 -5.38
C SER A 181 -23.98 -13.82 -6.85
N THR A 182 -24.76 -14.44 -7.73
CA THR A 182 -24.64 -14.27 -9.18
C THR A 182 -25.21 -12.93 -9.66
N THR A 183 -26.02 -12.27 -8.81
CA THR A 183 -26.46 -10.89 -9.01
C THR A 183 -25.37 -9.95 -8.54
N VAL A 184 -25.02 -8.99 -9.40
CA VAL A 184 -24.03 -7.95 -9.13
C VAL A 184 -24.73 -6.62 -8.89
N THR A 185 -24.42 -5.94 -7.78
CA THR A 185 -25.09 -4.70 -7.36
C THR A 185 -24.20 -3.46 -7.49
N TRP A 186 -23.68 -3.20 -8.69
CA TRP A 186 -22.81 -2.06 -8.99
C TRP A 186 -23.39 -0.68 -8.64
N ASN A 187 -24.72 -0.56 -8.59
CA ASN A 187 -25.42 0.69 -8.31
C ASN A 187 -25.98 0.76 -6.88
N VAL A 188 -25.52 -0.10 -5.98
CA VAL A 188 -25.89 -0.09 -4.56
C VAL A 188 -24.65 0.27 -3.74
N PRO A 189 -24.42 1.56 -3.45
CA PRO A 189 -23.28 2.01 -2.66
C PRO A 189 -23.20 1.29 -1.31
N GLY A 190 -21.98 0.92 -0.91
CA GLY A 190 -21.70 0.16 0.31
C GLY A 190 -21.91 -1.35 0.19
N SER A 191 -22.40 -1.85 -0.95
CA SER A 191 -22.47 -3.29 -1.20
C SER A 191 -21.10 -3.89 -1.52
N GLN A 192 -21.00 -5.21 -1.47
CA GLN A 192 -19.79 -5.97 -1.87
C GLN A 192 -19.32 -5.69 -3.32
N ASP A 193 -20.20 -5.17 -4.18
CA ASP A 193 -19.90 -4.85 -5.59
C ASP A 193 -19.66 -3.36 -5.83
N ALA A 194 -20.03 -2.51 -4.88
CA ALA A 194 -19.82 -1.08 -4.94
C ALA A 194 -19.50 -0.51 -3.55
N PRO A 195 -18.42 -0.98 -2.90
CA PRO A 195 -18.04 -0.50 -1.58
C PRO A 195 -17.59 0.97 -1.67
N TYR A 196 -17.74 1.70 -0.57
CA TYR A 196 -17.15 3.02 -0.46
C TYR A 196 -15.63 2.88 -0.31
N ILE A 197 -14.88 3.56 -1.18
CA ILE A 197 -13.42 3.57 -1.15
C ILE A 197 -12.98 4.82 -0.40
N LYS A 198 -12.28 4.64 0.73
CA LYS A 198 -11.75 5.76 1.52
C LYS A 198 -10.53 6.35 0.78
N PRO A 199 -10.57 7.61 0.33
CA PRO A 199 -9.56 8.17 -0.56
C PRO A 199 -8.16 8.17 0.07
N ASP A 200 -8.07 8.60 1.32
CA ASP A 200 -6.80 8.78 2.05
C ASP A 200 -6.45 7.59 2.97
N ALA A 201 -7.06 6.41 2.74
CA ALA A 201 -6.70 5.20 3.47
C ALA A 201 -5.26 4.76 3.16
N ASN A 202 -4.49 4.51 4.22
CA ASN A 202 -3.11 4.04 4.19
C ASN A 202 -2.96 2.51 4.37
N GLY A 203 -4.08 1.77 4.43
CA GLY A 203 -4.12 0.31 4.37
C GLY A 203 -3.93 -0.26 2.96
N PHE A 204 -4.14 -1.57 2.83
CA PHE A 204 -3.83 -2.32 1.60
C PHE A 204 -4.99 -2.30 0.59
N ARG A 205 -4.66 -2.39 -0.71
CA ARG A 205 -5.59 -2.30 -1.84
C ARG A 205 -5.41 -3.43 -2.84
#